data_AF-A0A967P2D7-F1
#
_entry.id   AF-A0A967P2D7-F1
#
_cell.length_a   1.000
_cell.length_b   1.000
_cell.length_c   1.000
_cell.angle_alpha   90.00
_cell.angle_beta   90.00
_cell.angle_gamma   90.00
#
_symmetry.space_group_name_H-M   'P 1'
#
loop_
_entity.id
_entity.type
_entity.pdbx_description
1 polymer ?
#
loop_
_entity_poly.entity_id
_entity_poly.type
_entity_poly.pdbx_seq_one_letter_code
_entity_poly.pdbx_strand_id
1 'polypeptide(L)'
;MPRKYASPIRVAAICLATVVLFATAGIREAPAGHVQDSASSSPVHGSRLVIPMMNAERGKGLFVTKGCVACHSINGVGGHDAPMMDAHRSMGLVNPFDFAAKMWNHAPGMIFAQEEALGEQIYFTGQELADIIAFVHDDHAQHSFSERDLTPEARKMMGHDHGDMPAPEAHAEEVGHGKGHGGAPGTSEHDE
;
A
#
# COMPACT_ATOMS: atom_id res chain seq x y z
N MET A 1 71.38 -3.28 -31.90
CA MET A 1 72.69 -2.59 -32.04
C MET A 1 72.79 -1.53 -30.94
N PRO A 2 73.99 -1.33 -30.35
CA PRO A 2 74.17 -0.71 -29.03
C PRO A 2 74.66 0.74 -29.12
N ARG A 3 74.68 1.42 -27.95
CA ARG A 3 75.67 2.41 -27.43
C ARG A 3 74.92 3.42 -26.54
N LYS A 4 75.41 3.96 -25.42
CA LYS A 4 76.61 3.81 -24.59
C LYS A 4 76.38 4.74 -23.39
N TYR A 5 76.89 4.33 -22.21
CA TYR A 5 77.60 5.13 -21.19
C TYR A 5 76.95 6.40 -20.58
N ALA A 6 76.93 6.47 -19.25
CA ALA A 6 78.00 7.15 -18.51
C ALA A 6 77.87 6.95 -16.99
N SER A 7 78.97 6.48 -16.39
CA SER A 7 79.33 6.58 -14.96
C SER A 7 80.04 7.94 -14.75
N PRO A 8 80.80 8.21 -13.66
CA PRO A 8 80.74 7.92 -12.21
C PRO A 8 80.68 9.25 -11.42
N ILE A 9 80.77 9.29 -10.08
CA ILE A 9 81.97 9.79 -9.34
C ILE A 9 81.63 9.74 -7.85
N ARG A 10 82.39 8.94 -7.06
CA ARG A 10 83.34 9.31 -5.97
C ARG A 10 82.71 10.15 -4.84
N VAL A 11 82.92 9.93 -3.55
CA VAL A 11 84.17 9.87 -2.74
C VAL A 11 83.68 9.36 -1.36
N ALA A 12 84.13 8.22 -0.85
CA ALA A 12 85.16 8.04 0.19
C ALA A 12 84.98 8.84 1.50
N ALA A 13 85.48 8.24 2.60
CA ALA A 13 85.71 8.80 3.95
C ALA A 13 84.49 8.61 4.89
N ILE A 14 84.55 8.09 6.12
CA ILE A 14 85.63 7.94 7.12
C ILE A 14 85.20 6.88 8.16
N CYS A 15 86.18 6.07 8.53
CA CYS A 15 86.50 5.44 9.80
C CYS A 15 85.48 5.31 10.97
N LEU A 16 85.47 4.07 11.47
CA LEU A 16 85.69 3.63 12.87
C LEU A 16 84.56 3.72 13.91
N ALA A 17 84.38 2.55 14.55
CA ALA A 17 83.97 2.31 15.94
C ALA A 17 82.47 2.53 16.21
N THR A 18 81.74 1.69 16.94
CA THR A 18 82.07 0.63 17.90
C THR A 18 80.77 -0.14 18.19
N VAL A 19 80.91 -1.42 18.49
CA VAL A 19 79.83 -2.33 18.91
C VAL A 19 79.15 -1.83 20.18
N VAL A 20 77.81 -1.79 20.19
CA VAL A 20 77.02 -1.87 21.43
C VAL A 20 75.89 -2.89 21.21
N LEU A 21 76.03 -4.05 21.85
CA LEU A 21 74.97 -5.04 22.03
C LEU A 21 73.91 -4.46 22.97
N PHE A 22 72.64 -4.44 22.56
CA PHE A 22 71.51 -4.47 23.48
C PHE A 22 70.47 -5.45 22.97
N ALA A 23 70.44 -6.64 23.59
CA ALA A 23 69.27 -7.50 23.58
C ALA A 23 68.22 -6.87 24.49
N THR A 24 67.07 -6.49 23.93
CA THR A 24 65.85 -6.27 24.72
C THR A 24 64.72 -7.05 24.07
N ALA A 25 64.16 -7.95 24.86
CA ALA A 25 63.02 -8.77 24.54
C ALA A 25 61.82 -7.89 24.18
N GLY A 26 61.03 -8.33 23.20
CA GLY A 26 59.88 -7.61 22.68
C GLY A 26 58.83 -7.33 23.74
N ILE A 27 58.45 -6.05 23.83
CA ILE A 27 57.14 -5.66 24.33
C ILE A 27 56.25 -5.48 23.10
N ARG A 28 55.10 -6.15 23.11
CA ARG A 28 54.10 -6.12 22.04
C ARG A 28 52.98 -5.20 22.53
N GLU A 29 52.93 -3.96 22.05
CA GLU A 29 51.81 -3.06 22.33
C GLU A 29 50.49 -3.65 21.78
N ALA A 30 49.46 -3.71 22.63
CA ALA A 30 48.08 -3.92 22.20
C ALA A 30 47.53 -2.60 21.66
N PRO A 31 46.82 -2.56 20.51
CA PRO A 31 46.18 -1.34 20.07
C PRO A 31 45.00 -1.02 20.99
N ALA A 32 45.01 0.19 21.55
CA ALA A 32 43.85 0.78 22.18
C ALA A 32 42.73 0.92 21.13
N GLY A 33 41.78 0.00 21.16
CA GLY A 33 40.55 0.10 20.38
C GLY A 33 39.79 1.34 20.82
N HIS A 34 39.54 2.25 19.90
CA HIS A 34 38.55 3.31 20.07
C HIS A 34 37.19 2.62 20.20
N VAL A 35 36.57 2.68 21.38
CA VAL A 35 35.17 2.28 21.58
C VAL A 35 34.32 3.27 20.80
N GLN A 36 33.71 2.81 19.71
CA GLN A 36 32.66 3.56 19.01
C GLN A 36 31.35 3.36 19.76
N ASP A 37 31.17 4.07 20.88
CA ASP A 37 29.87 4.19 21.52
C ASP A 37 29.27 5.55 21.20
N SER A 38 28.39 5.54 20.21
CA SER A 38 27.09 6.20 20.21
C SER A 38 26.63 6.36 18.77
N ALA A 39 26.15 5.27 18.17
CA ALA A 39 25.10 5.42 17.18
C ALA A 39 23.93 6.08 17.93
N SER A 40 23.82 7.40 17.83
CA SER A 40 22.60 8.12 18.13
C SER A 40 21.52 7.52 17.24
N SER A 41 20.75 6.57 17.77
CA SER A 41 19.50 6.14 17.18
C SER A 41 18.54 7.31 17.31
N SER A 42 18.62 8.24 16.36
CA SER A 42 17.53 9.17 16.11
C SER A 42 16.25 8.33 15.97
N PRO A 43 15.12 8.75 16.58
CA PRO A 43 13.86 8.05 16.37
C PRO A 43 13.60 8.04 14.87
N VAL A 44 13.34 6.86 14.30
CA VAL A 44 12.93 6.73 12.91
C VAL A 44 11.62 7.50 12.75
N HIS A 45 11.70 8.75 12.30
CA HIS A 45 10.56 9.50 11.79
C HIS A 45 10.35 9.05 10.34
N GLY A 46 9.74 7.87 10.18
CA GLY A 46 9.40 7.30 8.89
C GLY A 46 8.12 6.49 9.01
N SER A 47 7.21 6.66 8.06
CA SER A 47 5.94 5.94 8.00
C SER A 47 6.20 4.43 7.98
N ARG A 48 5.70 3.71 8.99
CA ARG A 48 5.81 2.24 9.11
C ARG A 48 4.60 1.56 8.49
N LEU A 49 4.34 1.83 7.22
CA LEU A 49 3.20 1.28 6.49
C LEU A 49 3.60 0.05 5.68
N VAL A 50 2.74 -0.97 5.69
CA VAL A 50 2.82 -2.10 4.77
C VAL A 50 1.85 -1.81 3.63
N ILE A 51 2.39 -1.67 2.41
CA ILE A 51 1.58 -1.58 1.20
C ILE A 51 1.64 -2.94 0.51
N PRO A 52 0.53 -3.68 0.40
CA PRO A 52 0.51 -4.99 -0.24
C PRO A 52 0.86 -4.89 -1.72
N MET A 53 1.54 -5.92 -2.23
CA MET A 53 1.80 -6.05 -3.67
C MET A 53 0.52 -6.48 -4.37
N MET A 54 -0.04 -5.59 -5.17
CA MET A 54 -1.29 -5.82 -5.88
C MET A 54 -1.11 -6.77 -7.09
N ASN A 55 -2.13 -7.56 -7.40
CA ASN A 55 -2.16 -8.46 -8.55
C ASN A 55 -3.57 -8.54 -9.17
N ALA A 56 -3.71 -8.03 -10.39
CA ALA A 56 -4.99 -7.99 -11.09
C ALA A 56 -5.55 -9.38 -11.43
N GLU A 57 -4.71 -10.38 -11.70
CA GLU A 57 -5.19 -11.73 -12.02
C GLU A 57 -5.80 -12.42 -10.79
N ARG A 58 -5.18 -12.26 -9.60
CA ARG A 58 -5.78 -12.70 -8.33
C ARG A 58 -7.06 -11.91 -8.03
N GLY A 59 -7.04 -10.60 -8.28
CA GLY A 59 -8.20 -9.74 -8.11
C GLY A 59 -9.39 -10.14 -8.96
N LYS A 60 -9.16 -10.57 -10.21
CA LYS A 60 -10.18 -11.09 -11.12
C LYS A 60 -10.89 -12.31 -10.53
N GLY A 61 -10.11 -13.25 -10.01
CA GLY A 61 -10.66 -14.42 -9.31
C GLY A 61 -11.46 -14.03 -8.07
N LEU A 62 -10.92 -13.12 -7.25
CA LEU A 62 -11.58 -12.64 -6.03
C LEU A 62 -12.89 -11.88 -6.32
N PHE A 63 -12.96 -11.10 -7.40
CA PHE A 63 -14.20 -10.42 -7.81
C PHE A 63 -15.35 -11.40 -8.04
N VAL A 64 -15.04 -12.59 -8.55
CA VAL A 64 -16.01 -13.67 -8.74
C VAL A 64 -16.29 -14.41 -7.43
N THR A 65 -15.24 -14.90 -6.76
CA THR A 65 -15.40 -15.82 -5.62
C THR A 65 -15.85 -15.14 -4.34
N LYS A 66 -15.59 -13.84 -4.16
CA LYS A 66 -16.11 -13.05 -3.03
C LYS A 66 -17.56 -12.62 -3.26
N GLY A 67 -18.12 -12.79 -4.46
CA GLY A 67 -19.51 -12.46 -4.78
C GLY A 67 -19.73 -11.07 -5.35
N CYS A 68 -18.68 -10.27 -5.59
CA CYS A 68 -18.83 -8.91 -6.15
C CYS A 68 -19.54 -8.93 -7.52
N VAL A 69 -19.24 -9.95 -8.33
CA VAL A 69 -19.84 -10.15 -9.66
C VAL A 69 -21.34 -10.38 -9.64
N ALA A 70 -21.93 -10.74 -8.49
CA ALA A 70 -23.37 -10.97 -8.38
C ALA A 70 -24.17 -9.68 -8.63
N CYS A 71 -23.66 -8.53 -8.18
CA CYS A 71 -24.33 -7.23 -8.28
C CYS A 71 -23.62 -6.25 -9.21
N HIS A 72 -22.28 -6.32 -9.29
CA HIS A 72 -21.47 -5.44 -10.13
C HIS A 72 -21.03 -6.13 -11.42
N SER A 73 -21.00 -5.37 -12.52
CA SER A 73 -20.47 -5.82 -13.80
C SER A 73 -19.14 -5.14 -14.17
N ILE A 74 -18.32 -5.88 -14.92
CA ILE A 74 -17.09 -5.42 -15.58
C ILE A 74 -17.10 -5.98 -16.99
N ASN A 75 -16.82 -5.15 -17.99
CA ASN A 75 -16.82 -5.55 -19.40
C ASN A 75 -18.15 -6.20 -19.83
N GLY A 76 -19.26 -5.72 -19.27
CA GLY A 76 -20.60 -6.25 -19.50
C GLY A 76 -20.90 -7.62 -18.88
N VAL A 77 -19.98 -8.17 -18.06
CA VAL A 77 -20.16 -9.46 -17.37
C VAL A 77 -20.34 -9.22 -15.88
N GLY A 78 -21.42 -9.78 -15.32
CA GLY A 78 -21.80 -9.61 -13.92
C GLY A 78 -23.25 -9.15 -13.77
N GLY A 79 -23.64 -8.83 -12.54
CA GLY A 79 -24.93 -8.22 -12.22
C GLY A 79 -25.08 -6.76 -12.65
N HIS A 80 -26.31 -6.26 -12.50
CA HIS A 80 -26.68 -4.89 -12.85
C HIS A 80 -27.37 -4.13 -11.72
N ASP A 81 -27.46 -4.71 -10.53
CA ASP A 81 -28.08 -4.10 -9.35
C ASP A 81 -27.21 -2.98 -8.74
N ALA A 82 -25.93 -2.93 -9.13
CA ALA A 82 -24.99 -1.92 -8.70
C ALA A 82 -24.18 -1.34 -9.88
N PRO A 83 -23.56 -0.15 -9.73
CA PRO A 83 -22.80 0.47 -10.80
C PRO A 83 -21.67 -0.42 -11.34
N MET A 84 -21.40 -0.31 -12.64
CA MET A 84 -20.29 -1.03 -13.26
C MET A 84 -18.95 -0.65 -12.62
N MET A 85 -18.11 -1.65 -12.34
CA MET A 85 -16.78 -1.45 -11.75
C MET A 85 -15.69 -1.22 -12.80
N ASP A 86 -16.05 -0.77 -14.00
CA ASP A 86 -15.11 -0.34 -15.05
C ASP A 86 -15.32 1.13 -15.44
N ALA A 87 -16.19 1.85 -14.74
CA ALA A 87 -16.53 3.24 -15.02
C ALA A 87 -15.35 4.22 -14.87
N HIS A 88 -14.30 3.88 -14.13
CA HIS A 88 -13.10 4.72 -13.97
C HIS A 88 -12.17 4.72 -15.17
N ARG A 89 -12.44 3.93 -16.22
CA ARG A 89 -11.68 3.98 -17.48
C ARG A 89 -11.61 5.39 -18.08
N SER A 90 -12.58 6.25 -17.80
CA SER A 90 -12.58 7.66 -18.22
C SER A 90 -11.96 8.64 -17.21
N MET A 91 -11.57 8.19 -16.01
CA MET A 91 -11.17 9.05 -14.88
C MET A 91 -9.64 9.24 -14.75
N GLY A 92 -8.83 8.60 -15.60
CA GLY A 92 -7.38 8.69 -15.55
C GLY A 92 -6.77 7.87 -14.41
N LEU A 93 -5.73 8.39 -13.75
CA LEU A 93 -5.03 7.66 -12.69
C LEU A 93 -5.88 7.63 -11.41
N VAL A 94 -6.15 6.44 -10.88
CA VAL A 94 -6.99 6.28 -9.68
C VAL A 94 -6.13 6.03 -8.45
N ASN A 95 -6.44 6.77 -7.39
CA ASN A 95 -5.86 6.55 -6.07
C ASN A 95 -6.56 5.35 -5.39
N PRO A 96 -5.84 4.28 -5.02
CA PRO A 96 -6.43 3.12 -4.36
C PRO A 96 -7.11 3.46 -3.01
N PHE A 97 -6.67 4.53 -2.35
CA PHE A 97 -7.30 5.00 -1.12
C PHE A 97 -8.66 5.67 -1.38
N ASP A 98 -8.84 6.33 -2.52
CA ASP A 98 -10.14 6.91 -2.89
C ASP A 98 -11.16 5.80 -3.19
N PHE A 99 -10.72 4.70 -3.79
CA PHE A 99 -11.56 3.51 -3.96
C PHE A 99 -12.00 2.95 -2.60
N ALA A 100 -11.05 2.76 -1.67
CA ALA A 100 -11.37 2.28 -0.33
C ALA A 100 -12.32 3.22 0.42
N ALA A 101 -12.13 4.54 0.31
CA ALA A 101 -13.01 5.53 0.91
C ALA A 101 -14.43 5.51 0.31
N LYS A 102 -14.55 5.36 -1.02
CA LYS A 102 -15.85 5.19 -1.69
C LYS A 102 -16.57 3.92 -1.23
N MET A 103 -15.87 2.79 -1.15
CA MET A 103 -16.41 1.55 -0.60
C MET A 103 -16.87 1.75 0.84
N TRP A 104 -16.09 2.44 1.67
CA TRP A 104 -16.47 2.73 3.07
C TRP A 104 -17.75 3.57 3.17
N ASN A 105 -17.85 4.62 2.36
CA ASN A 105 -19.04 5.49 2.34
C ASN A 105 -20.29 4.76 1.84
N HIS A 106 -20.13 3.72 1.01
CA HIS A 106 -21.22 2.92 0.48
C HIS A 106 -21.50 1.65 1.30
N ALA A 107 -20.68 1.36 2.33
CA ALA A 107 -20.74 0.12 3.09
C ALA A 107 -22.12 -0.18 3.68
N PRO A 108 -22.88 0.77 4.27
CA PRO A 108 -24.21 0.45 4.80
C PRO A 108 -25.17 -0.11 3.76
N GLY A 109 -25.20 0.47 2.55
CA GLY A 109 -26.04 0.00 1.45
C GLY A 109 -25.57 -1.35 0.89
N MET A 110 -24.25 -1.52 0.73
CA MET A 110 -23.69 -2.80 0.29
C MET A 110 -23.95 -3.92 1.29
N ILE A 111 -23.82 -3.67 2.60
CA ILE A 111 -24.07 -4.68 3.63
C ILE A 111 -25.53 -5.10 3.60
N PHE A 112 -26.47 -4.15 3.51
CA PHE A 112 -27.89 -4.48 3.40
C PHE A 112 -28.18 -5.37 2.17
N ALA A 113 -27.65 -5.00 1.01
CA ALA A 113 -27.82 -5.78 -0.21
C ALA A 113 -27.15 -7.16 -0.13
N GLN A 114 -25.97 -7.26 0.50
CA GLN A 114 -25.24 -8.52 0.70
C GLN A 114 -25.98 -9.45 1.65
N GLU A 115 -26.57 -8.96 2.74
CA GLU A 115 -27.38 -9.78 3.64
C GLU A 115 -28.63 -10.33 2.91
N GLU A 116 -29.27 -9.54 2.04
CA GLU A 116 -30.42 -10.01 1.26
C GLU A 116 -30.03 -11.02 0.17
N ALA A 117 -28.94 -10.74 -0.56
CA ALA A 117 -28.54 -11.54 -1.72
C ALA A 117 -27.69 -12.77 -1.37
N LEU A 118 -26.78 -12.62 -0.41
CA LEU A 118 -25.78 -13.62 -0.04
C LEU A 118 -26.04 -14.24 1.34
N GLY A 119 -26.86 -13.60 2.18
CA GLY A 119 -27.13 -14.03 3.55
C GLY A 119 -26.04 -13.67 4.55
N GLU A 120 -25.00 -12.95 4.12
CA GLU A 120 -23.92 -12.45 4.97
C GLU A 120 -23.15 -11.28 4.31
N GLN A 121 -22.58 -10.41 5.14
CA GLN A 121 -21.60 -9.42 4.72
C GLN A 121 -20.30 -10.06 4.16
N ILE A 122 -19.78 -9.49 3.07
CA ILE A 122 -18.45 -9.85 2.54
C ILE A 122 -17.34 -9.19 3.37
N TYR A 123 -16.36 -9.99 3.79
CA TYR A 123 -15.15 -9.52 4.47
C TYR A 123 -13.90 -9.65 3.59
N PHE A 124 -12.97 -8.70 3.73
CA PHE A 124 -11.70 -8.69 2.99
C PHE A 124 -10.50 -8.61 3.93
N THR A 125 -9.46 -9.37 3.62
CA THR A 125 -8.10 -9.07 4.07
C THR A 125 -7.53 -7.88 3.28
N GLY A 126 -6.49 -7.24 3.81
CA GLY A 126 -5.82 -6.14 3.11
C GLY A 126 -5.22 -6.55 1.75
N GLN A 127 -4.75 -7.79 1.61
CA GLN A 127 -4.21 -8.31 0.35
C GLN A 127 -5.32 -8.57 -0.68
N GLU A 128 -6.45 -9.16 -0.27
CA GLU A 128 -7.59 -9.39 -1.18
C GLU A 128 -8.15 -8.06 -1.71
N LEU A 129 -8.34 -7.07 -0.84
CA LEU A 129 -8.82 -5.75 -1.26
C LEU A 129 -7.84 -5.08 -2.24
N ALA A 130 -6.54 -5.18 -1.98
CA ALA A 130 -5.51 -4.63 -2.85
C ALA A 130 -5.48 -5.31 -4.24
N ASP A 131 -5.67 -6.63 -4.29
CA ASP A 131 -5.76 -7.38 -5.54
C ASP A 131 -7.03 -7.02 -6.32
N ILE A 132 -8.18 -6.90 -5.65
CA ILE A 132 -9.44 -6.46 -6.25
C ILE A 132 -9.29 -5.05 -6.82
N ILE A 133 -8.69 -4.12 -6.08
CA ILE A 133 -8.41 -2.76 -6.55
C ILE A 133 -7.55 -2.81 -7.82
N ALA A 134 -6.50 -3.62 -7.86
CA ALA A 134 -5.71 -3.78 -9.08
C ALA A 134 -6.54 -4.32 -10.25
N PHE A 135 -7.36 -5.35 -10.04
CA PHE A 135 -8.20 -5.89 -11.11
C PHE A 135 -9.17 -4.86 -11.66
N VAL A 136 -9.90 -4.20 -10.76
CA VAL A 136 -10.85 -3.14 -11.11
C VAL A 136 -10.13 -2.04 -11.89
N HIS A 137 -8.88 -1.70 -11.59
CA HIS A 137 -8.16 -0.62 -12.29
C HIS A 137 -7.21 -1.07 -13.42
N ASP A 138 -7.23 -2.34 -13.82
CA ASP A 138 -6.37 -2.88 -14.87
C ASP A 138 -7.15 -3.09 -16.18
N ASP A 139 -6.91 -2.22 -17.16
CA ASP A 139 -7.64 -2.24 -18.44
C ASP A 139 -7.54 -3.59 -19.17
N HIS A 140 -6.36 -4.19 -19.17
CA HIS A 140 -6.12 -5.47 -19.84
C HIS A 140 -6.87 -6.61 -19.14
N ALA A 141 -6.80 -6.68 -17.81
CA ALA A 141 -7.49 -7.69 -17.02
C ALA A 141 -9.01 -7.57 -17.18
N GLN A 142 -9.55 -6.35 -17.15
CA GLN A 142 -10.96 -6.08 -17.41
C GLN A 142 -11.39 -6.52 -18.82
N HIS A 143 -10.62 -6.17 -19.86
CA HIS A 143 -10.92 -6.64 -21.23
C HIS A 143 -10.84 -8.17 -21.37
N SER A 144 -9.98 -8.82 -20.59
CA SER A 144 -9.86 -10.27 -20.59
C SER A 144 -10.98 -10.98 -19.82
N PHE A 145 -11.69 -10.25 -18.95
CA PHE A 145 -12.77 -10.78 -18.12
C PHE A 145 -14.02 -11.03 -18.96
N SER A 146 -14.54 -12.23 -18.84
CA SER A 146 -15.64 -12.73 -19.65
C SER A 146 -16.43 -13.79 -18.91
N GLU A 147 -17.54 -14.24 -19.51
CA GLU A 147 -18.37 -15.34 -19.00
C GLU A 147 -17.57 -16.59 -18.60
N ARG A 148 -16.48 -16.90 -19.29
CA ARG A 148 -15.65 -18.09 -18.99
C ARG A 148 -14.97 -18.04 -17.63
N ASP A 149 -14.86 -16.84 -17.03
CA ASP A 149 -14.21 -16.62 -15.74
C ASP A 149 -15.19 -16.82 -14.56
N LEU A 150 -16.49 -17.02 -14.84
CA LEU A 150 -17.52 -17.20 -13.83
C LEU A 150 -17.61 -18.63 -13.31
N THR A 151 -17.71 -18.78 -11.99
CA THR A 151 -18.02 -20.08 -11.37
C THR A 151 -19.51 -20.42 -11.50
N PRO A 152 -19.90 -21.71 -11.42
CA PRO A 152 -21.31 -22.11 -11.36
C PRO A 152 -22.09 -21.40 -10.24
N GLU A 153 -21.47 -21.20 -9.09
CA GLU A 153 -22.05 -20.51 -7.94
C GLU A 153 -22.30 -19.03 -8.28
N ALA A 154 -21.32 -18.34 -8.86
CA ALA A 154 -21.47 -16.95 -9.30
C ALA A 154 -22.61 -16.78 -10.31
N ARG A 155 -22.75 -17.72 -11.25
CA ARG A 155 -23.87 -17.73 -12.21
C ARG A 155 -25.23 -17.86 -11.54
N LYS A 156 -25.32 -18.69 -10.51
CA LYS A 156 -26.54 -18.84 -9.72
C LYS A 156 -26.87 -17.56 -8.95
N MET A 157 -25.86 -16.91 -8.38
CA MET A 157 -26.01 -15.64 -7.66
C MET A 157 -26.37 -14.47 -8.57
N MET A 158 -26.15 -14.52 -9.88
CA MET A 158 -26.64 -13.46 -10.79
C MET A 158 -28.08 -13.71 -11.28
N GLY A 159 -28.62 -14.91 -11.06
CA GLY A 159 -29.89 -15.34 -11.64
C GLY A 159 -31.12 -15.12 -10.75
N HIS A 160 -30.95 -14.47 -9.60
CA HIS A 160 -32.05 -14.13 -8.69
C HIS A 160 -32.45 -12.66 -8.84
N ASP A 161 -33.74 -12.42 -8.94
CA ASP A 161 -34.34 -11.10 -9.14
C ASP A 161 -34.53 -10.45 -7.76
N HIS A 162 -33.81 -9.35 -7.51
CA HIS A 162 -34.00 -8.54 -6.32
C HIS A 162 -35.09 -7.52 -6.64
N GLY A 163 -36.32 -7.77 -6.20
CA GLY A 163 -37.40 -6.78 -6.35
C GLY A 163 -37.00 -5.41 -5.80
N ASP A 164 -37.60 -4.33 -6.33
CA ASP A 164 -37.25 -2.90 -6.16
C ASP A 164 -37.30 -2.33 -4.72
N MET A 165 -36.89 -3.06 -3.69
CA MET A 165 -36.94 -2.61 -2.29
C MET A 165 -35.64 -1.86 -1.97
N PRO A 166 -35.67 -0.53 -1.81
CA PRO A 166 -34.48 0.23 -1.48
C PRO A 166 -33.97 -0.12 -0.07
N ALA A 167 -32.65 0.00 0.12
CA ALA A 167 -32.05 -0.13 1.45
C ALA A 167 -32.71 0.85 2.44
N PRO A 168 -33.08 0.41 3.66
CA PRO A 168 -33.60 1.32 4.67
C PRO A 168 -32.53 2.36 5.02
N GLU A 169 -32.93 3.64 5.06
CA GLU A 169 -32.05 4.81 5.29
C GLU A 169 -31.49 4.91 6.73
N ALA A 170 -31.24 3.78 7.40
CA ALA A 170 -30.66 3.76 8.73
C ALA A 170 -29.13 3.96 8.64
N HIS A 171 -28.72 5.21 8.46
CA HIS A 171 -27.33 5.61 8.71
C HIS A 171 -27.08 5.55 10.22
N ALA A 172 -25.93 5.00 10.63
CA ALA A 172 -25.45 5.11 12.00
C ALA A 172 -25.32 6.60 12.36
N GLU A 173 -25.70 6.97 13.58
CA GLU A 173 -25.59 8.36 14.05
C GLU A 173 -24.15 8.85 13.85
N GLU A 174 -24.01 9.97 13.13
CA GLU A 174 -22.69 10.53 12.86
C GLU A 174 -21.99 10.81 14.19
N VAL A 175 -20.80 10.23 14.39
CA VAL A 175 -19.93 10.57 15.52
C VAL A 175 -19.31 11.94 15.24
N GLY A 176 -20.15 12.97 15.33
CA GLY A 176 -19.82 14.36 15.09
C GLY A 176 -18.97 14.93 16.21
N HIS A 177 -17.89 15.60 15.82
CA HIS A 177 -17.06 16.40 16.71
C HIS A 177 -17.93 17.43 17.45
N GLY A 178 -17.76 17.49 18.78
CA GLY A 178 -18.63 18.22 19.69
C GLY A 178 -18.91 19.65 19.26
N LYS A 179 -20.20 20.01 19.18
CA LYS A 179 -20.62 21.39 18.99
C LYS A 179 -20.27 22.20 20.24
N GLY A 180 -19.39 23.18 20.08
CA GLY A 180 -19.14 24.20 21.09
C GLY A 180 -20.42 24.98 21.40
N HIS A 181 -20.75 25.04 22.68
CA HIS A 181 -21.80 25.89 23.22
C HIS A 181 -21.39 27.37 23.16
N GLY A 182 -22.32 28.24 22.76
CA GLY A 182 -22.20 29.68 22.88
C GLY A 182 -23.39 30.40 22.27
N GLY A 183 -24.54 30.34 22.94
CA GLY A 183 -25.78 30.96 22.48
C GLY A 183 -25.80 32.49 22.60
N ALA A 184 -26.71 33.10 21.86
CA ALA A 184 -27.20 34.45 22.11
C ALA A 184 -28.73 34.40 22.20
N PRO A 185 -29.37 34.98 23.25
CA PRO A 185 -30.82 35.05 23.34
C PRO A 185 -31.33 36.27 22.56
N GLY A 186 -32.42 36.07 21.82
CA GLY A 186 -33.13 37.15 21.14
C GLY A 186 -33.98 37.98 22.08
N THR A 187 -34.39 39.17 21.61
CA THR A 187 -35.63 39.83 22.01
C THR A 187 -36.25 40.54 20.80
N SER A 188 -37.58 40.47 20.77
CA SER A 188 -38.60 40.97 19.85
C SER A 188 -38.70 42.49 19.72
N GLU A 189 -39.30 42.97 18.61
CA GLU A 189 -40.35 44.02 18.48
C GLU A 189 -40.48 44.35 16.97
N HIS A 190 -41.62 44.10 16.31
CA HIS A 190 -42.87 44.89 16.16
C HIS A 190 -42.77 46.17 15.31
N ASP A 191 -43.61 46.18 14.26
CA ASP A 191 -44.30 47.27 13.54
C ASP A 191 -43.53 48.26 12.64
N GLU A 192 -43.67 48.07 11.32
CA GLU A 192 -44.30 48.92 10.26
C GLU A 192 -43.70 48.63 8.86
#